data_AF-A0A2W6TWV2-F1
#
_entry.id   AF-A0A2W6TWV2-F1
#
_cell.length_a   1.000
_cell.length_b   1.000
_cell.length_c   1.000
_cell.angle_alpha   90.00
_cell.angle_beta   90.00
_cell.angle_gamma   90.00
#
_symmetry.space_group_name_H-M   'P 1'
#
loop_
_entity.id
_entity.type
_entity.pdbx_description
1 polymer ?
#
loop_
_entity_poly.entity_id
_entity_poly.type
_entity_poly.pdbx_seq_one_letter_code
_entity_poly.pdbx_strand_id
1 'polypeptide(L)'
;MSSSDLKPVELAYADIERVLARLNRIADDKRTAFKARLKHLQRLGFPAGANTGTGKRAVYDADMLFQLVMAVELIQCGLPPKLIVTVLKDNWQATQHGLLFAMVSDELFERLAPFFESPDLAWIIQPEALRELSTEGVGEFDYKEAVSIKPVSDLSDYFVKQREWGIVVGDGHRHIVLHLRELAGRLFRELDAVRPDITGGDVVYEFLARFEHHQERMRELSAIFDKKLTSPEGEPPQASKPKSQKRSPTLFERMASLSKDGGGDQSANDQEPRDEVKRGNS
;
A
#
# COMPACT_ATOMS: atom_id res chain seq x y z
N MET A 1 16.37 -1.90 -13.53
CA MET A 1 15.53 -2.95 -14.16
C MET A 1 14.67 -2.28 -15.20
N SER A 2 14.60 -2.83 -16.42
CA SER A 2 13.71 -2.30 -17.45
C SER A 2 12.26 -2.65 -17.08
N SER A 3 11.31 -1.75 -17.32
CA SER A 3 9.87 -2.00 -17.10
C SER A 3 9.36 -3.24 -17.86
N SER A 4 10.06 -3.65 -18.93
CA SER A 4 9.79 -4.86 -19.71
C SER A 4 10.01 -6.19 -18.97
N ASP A 5 10.79 -6.19 -17.88
CA ASP A 5 11.20 -7.42 -17.20
C ASP A 5 10.29 -7.78 -16.02
N LEU A 6 9.35 -6.89 -15.68
CA LEU A 6 8.49 -7.03 -14.51
C LEU A 6 7.26 -7.87 -14.84
N LYS A 7 7.01 -8.87 -14.01
CA LYS A 7 5.92 -9.83 -14.22
C LYS A 7 4.69 -9.39 -13.43
N PRO A 8 3.47 -9.52 -14.00
CA PRO A 8 2.25 -9.39 -13.21
C PRO A 8 2.29 -10.38 -12.03
N VAL A 9 1.95 -9.91 -10.84
CA VAL A 9 1.86 -10.79 -9.68
C VAL A 9 0.59 -11.61 -9.82
N GLU A 10 0.73 -12.90 -10.10
CA GLU A 10 -0.39 -13.83 -10.19
C GLU A 10 -0.21 -14.98 -9.20
N LEU A 11 -1.10 -15.03 -8.22
CA LEU A 11 -1.06 -15.98 -7.12
C LEU A 11 -2.32 -16.86 -7.16
N ALA A 12 -2.14 -18.15 -6.93
CA ALA A 12 -3.27 -19.02 -6.68
C ALA A 12 -3.71 -18.95 -5.22
N TYR A 13 -4.94 -19.41 -4.93
CA TYR A 13 -5.40 -19.57 -3.54
C TYR A 13 -4.44 -20.39 -2.66
N ALA A 14 -3.81 -21.42 -3.22
CA ALA A 14 -2.82 -22.23 -2.49
C ALA A 14 -1.53 -21.46 -2.17
N ASP A 15 -1.16 -20.46 -2.97
CA ASP A 15 0.00 -19.60 -2.72
C ASP A 15 -0.34 -18.61 -1.60
N ILE A 16 -1.47 -17.92 -1.74
CA ILE A 16 -2.02 -17.00 -0.73
C ILE A 16 -2.10 -17.69 0.64
N GLU A 17 -2.72 -18.87 0.70
CA GLU A 17 -2.89 -19.59 1.96
C GLU A 17 -1.56 -20.00 2.58
N ARG A 18 -0.57 -20.40 1.78
CA ARG A 18 0.78 -20.73 2.26
C ARG A 18 1.52 -19.51 2.78
N VAL A 19 1.53 -18.41 2.01
CA VAL A 19 2.18 -17.15 2.41
C VAL A 19 1.59 -16.65 3.71
N LEU A 20 0.25 -16.54 3.80
CA LEU A 20 -0.41 -16.04 5.00
C LEU A 20 -0.24 -16.97 6.19
N ALA A 21 -0.28 -18.30 6.00
CA ALA A 21 -0.04 -19.24 7.09
C ALA A 21 1.37 -19.10 7.67
N ARG A 22 2.39 -18.90 6.82
CA ARG A 22 3.77 -18.69 7.25
C ARG A 22 3.96 -17.35 7.96
N LEU A 23 3.47 -16.27 7.34
CA LEU A 23 3.54 -14.90 7.90
C LEU A 23 2.97 -14.82 9.31
N ASN A 24 1.90 -15.58 9.56
CA ASN A 24 1.15 -15.62 10.81
C ASN A 24 1.48 -16.83 11.70
N ARG A 25 2.50 -17.63 11.35
CA ARG A 25 2.96 -18.80 12.11
C ARG A 25 1.84 -19.79 12.46
N ILE A 26 0.93 -20.03 11.52
CA ILE A 26 -0.19 -20.97 11.70
C ILE A 26 0.33 -22.40 11.73
N ALA A 27 0.10 -23.10 12.84
CA ALA A 27 0.47 -24.51 12.99
C ALA A 27 -0.25 -25.42 11.97
N ASP A 28 0.43 -26.50 11.55
CA ASP A 28 -0.05 -27.39 10.49
C ASP A 28 -1.41 -28.04 10.80
N ASP A 29 -1.64 -28.44 12.06
CA ASP A 29 -2.91 -29.01 12.52
C ASP A 29 -4.06 -27.98 12.56
N LYS A 30 -3.75 -26.68 12.51
CA LYS A 30 -4.73 -25.57 12.47
C LYS A 30 -4.99 -25.03 11.06
N ARG A 31 -4.31 -25.53 10.03
CA ARG A 31 -4.45 -25.05 8.63
C ARG A 31 -5.86 -25.17 8.11
N THR A 32 -6.60 -26.22 8.47
CA THR A 32 -8.01 -26.39 8.08
C THR A 32 -8.89 -25.27 8.64
N ALA A 33 -8.72 -24.91 9.91
CA ALA A 33 -9.47 -23.82 10.54
C ALA A 33 -9.06 -22.45 9.97
N PHE A 34 -7.79 -22.26 9.63
CA PHE A 34 -7.30 -21.05 8.97
C PHE A 34 -7.91 -20.88 7.56
N LYS A 35 -7.89 -21.95 6.74
CA LYS A 35 -8.57 -21.99 5.44
C LYS A 35 -10.05 -21.66 5.53
N ALA A 36 -10.74 -22.12 6.58
CA ALA A 36 -12.15 -21.80 6.79
C ALA A 36 -12.38 -20.29 7.02
N ARG A 37 -11.47 -19.61 7.74
CA ARG A 37 -11.52 -18.15 7.95
C ARG A 37 -11.26 -17.37 6.66
N LEU A 38 -10.26 -17.77 5.85
CA LEU A 38 -10.03 -17.15 4.54
C LEU A 38 -11.23 -17.32 3.59
N LYS A 39 -11.83 -18.52 3.56
CA LYS A 39 -13.07 -18.77 2.81
C LYS A 39 -14.25 -17.95 3.33
N HIS A 40 -14.30 -17.66 4.62
CA HIS A 40 -15.33 -16.78 5.18
C HIS A 40 -15.21 -15.36 4.62
N LEU A 41 -13.99 -14.79 4.56
CA LEU A 41 -13.74 -13.49 3.91
C LEU A 41 -14.15 -13.51 2.42
N GLN A 42 -13.81 -14.57 1.69
CA GLN A 42 -14.24 -14.73 0.30
C GLN A 42 -15.75 -14.74 0.14
N ARG A 43 -16.50 -15.46 0.99
CA ARG A 43 -17.97 -15.45 0.96
C ARG A 43 -18.57 -14.07 1.20
N LEU A 44 -17.86 -13.19 1.91
CA LEU A 44 -18.23 -11.77 2.08
C LEU A 44 -17.83 -10.90 0.87
N GLY A 45 -17.33 -11.51 -0.21
CA GLY A 45 -16.90 -10.80 -1.41
C GLY A 45 -15.60 -10.02 -1.19
N PHE A 46 -14.66 -10.58 -0.44
CA PHE A 46 -13.37 -9.97 -0.13
C PHE A 46 -12.20 -10.96 -0.30
N PRO A 47 -11.11 -10.58 -1.00
CA PRO A 47 -10.94 -9.33 -1.75
C PRO A 47 -11.88 -9.29 -2.97
N ALA A 48 -12.13 -8.11 -3.52
CA ALA A 48 -13.01 -7.97 -4.68
C ALA A 48 -12.46 -8.76 -5.87
N GLY A 49 -13.31 -9.46 -6.62
CA GLY A 49 -12.89 -10.27 -7.77
C GLY A 49 -12.39 -11.69 -7.45
N ALA A 50 -12.15 -12.04 -6.18
CA ALA A 50 -11.74 -13.39 -5.80
C ALA A 50 -12.84 -14.46 -5.96
N ASN A 51 -14.11 -14.05 -6.04
CA ASN A 51 -15.25 -14.95 -6.23
C ASN A 51 -15.53 -15.18 -7.71
N THR A 52 -14.80 -16.09 -8.33
CA THR A 52 -14.86 -16.36 -9.79
C THR A 52 -15.98 -17.32 -10.24
N GLY A 53 -16.96 -17.61 -9.38
CA GLY A 53 -18.06 -18.55 -9.69
C GLY A 53 -17.58 -20.00 -9.87
N THR A 54 -18.47 -20.87 -10.35
CA THR A 54 -18.14 -22.29 -10.60
C THR A 54 -17.29 -22.43 -11.86
N GLY A 55 -16.11 -23.05 -11.73
CA GLY A 55 -15.30 -23.52 -12.87
C GLY A 55 -14.09 -22.65 -13.23
N LYS A 56 -14.06 -21.37 -12.86
CA LYS A 56 -12.86 -20.53 -13.04
C LYS A 56 -12.04 -20.49 -11.75
N ARG A 57 -10.75 -20.79 -11.84
CA ARG A 57 -9.82 -20.65 -10.71
C ARG A 57 -9.65 -19.17 -10.38
N ALA A 58 -9.77 -18.80 -9.11
CA ALA A 58 -9.45 -17.47 -8.63
C ALA A 58 -7.94 -17.22 -8.74
N VAL A 59 -7.58 -16.10 -9.36
CA VAL A 59 -6.22 -15.55 -9.45
C VAL A 59 -6.19 -14.30 -8.59
N TYR A 60 -5.19 -14.21 -7.73
CA TYR A 60 -4.98 -13.11 -6.80
C TYR A 60 -3.79 -12.29 -7.28
N ASP A 61 -3.96 -10.98 -7.28
CA ASP A 61 -2.88 -10.05 -7.59
C ASP A 61 -2.18 -9.54 -6.31
N ALA A 62 -1.19 -8.66 -6.46
CA ALA A 62 -0.47 -8.09 -5.32
C ALA A 62 -1.40 -7.32 -4.36
N ASP A 63 -2.39 -6.61 -4.91
CA ASP A 63 -3.35 -5.80 -4.16
C ASP A 63 -4.24 -6.71 -3.28
N MET A 64 -4.78 -7.78 -3.86
CA MET A 64 -5.56 -8.79 -3.18
C MET A 64 -4.77 -9.53 -2.10
N LEU A 65 -3.47 -9.76 -2.31
CA LEU A 65 -2.58 -10.33 -1.29
C LEU A 65 -2.50 -9.41 -0.07
N PHE A 66 -2.21 -8.12 -0.25
CA PHE A 66 -2.15 -7.18 0.87
C PHE A 66 -3.50 -6.98 1.57
N GLN A 67 -4.61 -6.96 0.82
CA GLN A 67 -5.95 -6.95 1.40
C GLN A 67 -6.15 -8.11 2.38
N LEU A 68 -5.72 -9.32 2.00
CA LEU A 68 -5.81 -10.50 2.87
C LEU A 68 -4.80 -10.50 4.01
N VAL A 69 -3.58 -9.98 3.82
CA VAL A 69 -2.61 -9.78 4.90
C VAL A 69 -3.21 -8.90 6.00
N MET A 70 -3.71 -7.71 5.62
CA MET A 70 -4.34 -6.77 6.55
C MET A 70 -5.56 -7.40 7.23
N ALA A 71 -6.40 -8.12 6.49
CA ALA A 71 -7.56 -8.79 7.06
C ALA A 71 -7.18 -9.86 8.09
N VAL A 72 -6.11 -10.62 7.86
CA VAL A 72 -5.64 -11.63 8.82
C VAL A 72 -5.07 -10.98 10.08
N GLU A 73 -4.29 -9.89 9.96
CA GLU A 73 -3.81 -9.11 11.12
C GLU A 73 -4.99 -8.61 11.97
N LEU A 74 -6.05 -8.09 11.34
CA LEU A 74 -7.25 -7.63 12.05
C LEU A 74 -8.05 -8.78 12.68
N ILE A 75 -8.08 -9.96 12.08
CA ILE A 75 -8.65 -11.17 12.70
C ILE A 75 -7.86 -11.53 13.96
N GLN A 76 -6.53 -11.42 13.96
CA GLN A 76 -5.71 -11.68 15.15
C GLN A 76 -5.98 -10.67 16.26
N CYS A 77 -6.29 -9.42 15.90
CA CYS A 77 -6.74 -8.40 16.84
C CYS A 77 -8.18 -8.62 17.35
N GLY A 78 -8.87 -9.66 16.87
CA GLY A 78 -10.20 -10.04 17.34
C GLY A 78 -11.36 -9.33 16.64
N LEU A 79 -11.12 -8.64 15.51
CA LEU A 79 -12.21 -7.98 14.79
C LEU A 79 -13.11 -9.00 14.07
N PRO A 80 -14.44 -8.75 14.02
CA PRO A 80 -15.35 -9.62 13.29
C PRO A 80 -15.15 -9.47 11.77
N PRO A 81 -15.22 -10.56 10.98
CA PRO A 81 -14.94 -10.52 9.53
C PRO A 81 -15.76 -9.49 8.74
N LYS A 82 -17.02 -9.27 9.11
CA LYS A 82 -17.88 -8.29 8.44
C LYS A 82 -17.34 -6.87 8.59
N LEU A 83 -16.94 -6.49 9.80
CA LEU A 83 -16.35 -5.18 10.08
C LEU A 83 -15.02 -5.00 9.33
N ILE A 84 -14.17 -6.03 9.33
CA ILE A 84 -12.89 -6.03 8.60
C ILE A 84 -13.11 -5.73 7.12
N VAL A 85 -14.07 -6.41 6.48
CA VAL A 85 -14.39 -6.19 5.07
C VAL A 85 -14.91 -4.78 4.81
N THR A 86 -15.78 -4.24 5.68
CA THR A 86 -16.26 -2.86 5.57
C THR A 86 -15.10 -1.86 5.67
N VAL A 87 -14.32 -1.92 6.74
CA VAL A 87 -13.21 -1.00 6.98
C VAL A 87 -12.21 -1.03 5.83
N LEU A 88 -11.77 -2.23 5.42
CA LEU A 88 -10.77 -2.35 4.36
C LEU A 88 -11.32 -1.89 3.02
N LYS A 89 -12.58 -2.18 2.66
CA LYS A 89 -13.16 -1.71 1.40
C LYS A 89 -13.26 -0.18 1.34
N ASP A 90 -13.76 0.43 2.42
CA ASP A 90 -14.03 1.86 2.45
C ASP A 90 -12.74 2.69 2.53
N ASN A 91 -11.66 2.11 3.07
CA ASN A 91 -10.37 2.78 3.26
C ASN A 91 -9.25 2.21 2.38
N TRP A 92 -9.56 1.35 1.40
CA TRP A 92 -8.53 0.62 0.64
C TRP A 92 -7.60 1.55 -0.13
N GLN A 93 -8.15 2.56 -0.79
CA GLN A 93 -7.36 3.47 -1.63
C GLN A 93 -6.29 4.22 -0.81
N ALA A 94 -6.66 4.76 0.35
CA ALA A 94 -5.72 5.41 1.26
C ALA A 94 -4.68 4.39 1.78
N THR A 95 -5.15 3.19 2.16
CA THR A 95 -4.29 2.08 2.61
C THR A 95 -3.27 1.68 1.53
N GLN A 96 -3.70 1.60 0.27
CA GLN A 96 -2.87 1.23 -0.86
C GLN A 96 -1.74 2.25 -1.09
N HIS A 97 -2.03 3.56 -0.94
CA HIS A 97 -1.00 4.61 -1.00
C HIS A 97 0.01 4.51 0.14
N GLY A 98 -0.46 4.32 1.38
CA GLY A 98 0.44 4.15 2.51
C GLY A 98 1.30 2.90 2.41
N LEU A 99 0.74 1.79 1.92
CA LEU A 99 1.50 0.58 1.62
C LEU A 99 2.57 0.84 0.56
N LEU A 100 2.22 1.48 -0.56
CA LEU A 100 3.19 1.84 -1.59
C LEU A 100 4.37 2.62 -1.00
N PHE A 101 4.09 3.70 -0.26
CA PHE A 101 5.14 4.53 0.32
C PHE A 101 5.97 3.80 1.39
N ALA A 102 5.35 2.90 2.15
CA ALA A 102 6.07 2.07 3.10
C ALA A 102 7.00 1.04 2.43
N MET A 103 6.70 0.62 1.19
CA MET A 103 7.46 -0.41 0.47
C MET A 103 8.59 0.11 -0.43
N VAL A 104 8.50 1.36 -0.92
CA VAL A 104 9.53 1.92 -1.81
C VAL A 104 10.83 2.21 -1.06
N SER A 105 11.96 2.26 -1.78
CA SER A 105 13.23 2.72 -1.20
C SER A 105 13.14 4.17 -0.71
N ASP A 106 14.02 4.55 0.21
CA ASP A 106 14.03 5.91 0.78
C ASP A 106 14.24 6.98 -0.31
N GLU A 107 15.12 6.73 -1.28
CA GLU A 107 15.31 7.61 -2.46
C GLU A 107 14.01 7.80 -3.27
N LEU A 108 13.26 6.71 -3.51
CA LEU A 108 12.01 6.80 -4.26
C LEU A 108 10.90 7.42 -3.41
N PHE A 109 10.90 7.18 -2.10
CA PHE A 109 9.99 7.81 -1.15
C PHE A 109 10.11 9.33 -1.16
N GLU A 110 11.33 9.87 -1.04
CA GLU A 110 11.60 11.33 -1.07
C GLU A 110 11.03 11.98 -2.34
N ARG A 111 10.99 11.25 -3.45
CA ARG A 111 10.46 11.73 -4.73
C ARG A 111 8.95 11.63 -4.84
N LEU A 112 8.34 10.58 -4.30
CA LEU A 112 6.92 10.27 -4.47
C LEU A 112 6.04 10.89 -3.38
N ALA A 113 6.58 11.05 -2.18
CA ALA A 113 5.83 11.36 -0.99
C ALA A 113 6.43 12.56 -0.22
N PRO A 114 6.60 13.74 -0.86
CA PRO A 114 7.23 14.89 -0.22
C PRO A 114 6.45 15.44 0.99
N PHE A 115 5.24 14.93 1.22
CA PHE A 115 4.38 15.33 2.34
C PHE A 115 4.57 14.46 3.60
N PHE A 116 5.24 13.31 3.49
CA PHE A 116 5.56 12.48 4.63
C PHE A 116 7.03 12.68 5.00
N GLU A 117 7.30 12.84 6.29
CA GLU A 117 8.67 13.07 6.80
C GLU A 117 9.50 11.78 6.82
N SER A 118 8.85 10.62 6.85
CA SER A 118 9.50 9.31 6.93
C SER A 118 8.67 8.21 6.27
N PRO A 119 9.32 7.21 5.63
CA PRO A 119 8.63 6.04 5.09
C PRO A 119 8.22 5.01 6.15
N ASP A 120 8.64 5.21 7.41
CA ASP A 120 8.17 4.42 8.54
C ASP A 120 6.74 4.83 8.88
N LEU A 121 5.80 4.26 8.12
CA LEU A 121 4.38 4.56 8.24
C LEU A 121 3.66 3.55 9.13
N ALA A 122 2.84 4.07 10.02
CA ALA A 122 1.86 3.36 10.81
C ALA A 122 0.47 3.50 10.18
N TRP A 123 -0.20 2.38 10.00
CA TRP A 123 -1.62 2.31 9.67
C TRP A 123 -2.40 2.13 10.95
N ILE A 124 -3.24 3.12 11.25
CA ILE A 124 -3.95 3.25 12.52
C ILE A 124 -5.43 3.13 12.21
N ILE A 125 -6.07 2.10 12.75
CA ILE A 125 -7.52 2.00 12.74
C ILE A 125 -8.03 2.36 14.14
N GLN A 126 -9.13 3.09 14.17
CA GLN A 126 -9.95 3.30 15.35
C GLN A 126 -11.05 2.24 15.32
N PRO A 127 -10.85 1.06 15.94
CA PRO A 127 -11.91 0.09 16.05
C PRO A 127 -12.93 0.61 17.07
N GLU A 128 -13.96 1.33 16.64
CA GLU A 128 -15.20 1.38 17.43
C GLU A 128 -15.94 0.03 17.27
N ALA A 129 -15.23 -1.06 17.61
CA ALA A 129 -15.65 -2.44 17.41
C ALA A 129 -16.96 -2.81 18.13
N LEU A 130 -17.48 -1.93 18.99
CA LEU A 130 -18.74 -2.08 19.70
C LEU A 130 -19.68 -0.89 19.49
N ARG A 131 -19.41 0.02 18.54
CA ARG A 131 -20.33 1.13 18.25
C ARG A 131 -21.68 0.64 17.78
N GLU A 132 -21.68 -0.48 17.06
CA GLU A 132 -22.91 -1.17 16.68
C GLU A 132 -23.73 -1.68 17.87
N LEU A 133 -23.10 -1.84 19.03
CA LEU A 133 -23.73 -2.24 20.29
C LEU A 133 -23.83 -1.08 21.29
N SER A 134 -23.33 0.11 20.95
CA SER A 134 -23.40 1.28 21.83
C SER A 134 -24.75 1.98 21.68
N THR A 135 -25.07 2.85 22.63
CA THR A 135 -26.32 3.63 22.63
C THR A 135 -26.46 4.56 21.43
N GLU A 136 -25.34 4.93 20.83
CA GLU A 136 -25.21 5.83 19.68
C GLU A 136 -25.35 5.08 18.35
N GLY A 137 -25.16 3.76 18.35
CA GLY A 137 -25.24 2.92 17.16
C GLY A 137 -24.18 3.24 16.10
N VAL A 138 -24.39 2.68 14.90
CA VAL A 138 -23.52 2.92 13.74
C VAL A 138 -24.09 4.08 12.90
N GLY A 139 -23.34 5.16 12.81
CA GLY A 139 -23.53 6.22 11.82
C GLY A 139 -22.97 5.83 10.45
N GLU A 140 -23.57 6.35 9.38
CA GLU A 140 -23.14 6.10 7.99
C GLU A 140 -21.69 6.53 7.71
N PHE A 141 -21.18 7.50 8.49
CA PHE A 141 -19.85 8.07 8.31
C PHE A 141 -18.79 7.44 9.22
N ASP A 142 -19.19 6.55 10.13
CA ASP A 142 -18.27 6.03 11.16
C ASP A 142 -17.11 5.21 10.57
N TYR A 143 -17.31 4.60 9.40
CA TYR A 143 -16.28 3.83 8.71
C TYR A 143 -15.53 4.61 7.63
N LYS A 144 -16.06 5.77 7.25
CA LYS A 144 -15.39 6.69 6.33
C LYS A 144 -14.34 7.42 7.17
N GLU A 145 -13.06 7.24 6.86
CA GLU A 145 -11.94 7.83 7.62
C GLU A 145 -11.62 7.13 8.97
N ALA A 146 -12.15 5.93 9.20
CA ALA A 146 -11.78 5.10 10.37
C ALA A 146 -10.30 4.67 10.38
N VAL A 147 -9.61 4.90 9.26
CA VAL A 147 -8.20 4.61 9.07
C VAL A 147 -7.43 5.90 8.87
N SER A 148 -6.34 6.05 9.62
CA SER A 148 -5.34 7.08 9.39
C SER A 148 -3.97 6.46 9.16
N ILE A 149 -3.15 7.16 8.37
CA ILE A 149 -1.77 6.76 8.08
C ILE A 149 -0.86 7.88 8.55
N LYS A 150 0.08 7.57 9.43
CA LYS A 150 0.98 8.54 10.07
C LYS A 150 2.41 8.01 10.08
N PRO A 151 3.42 8.89 10.02
CA PRO A 151 4.76 8.52 10.43
C PRO A 151 4.75 7.91 11.84
N VAL A 152 5.57 6.90 12.08
CA VAL A 152 5.70 6.27 13.40
C VAL A 152 6.18 7.26 14.45
N SER A 153 7.00 8.25 14.05
CA SER A 153 7.44 9.37 14.89
C SER A 153 6.28 10.20 15.45
N ASP A 154 5.17 10.28 14.73
CA ASP A 154 4.06 11.19 15.04
C ASP A 154 3.00 10.52 15.93
N LEU A 155 3.14 9.23 16.22
CA LEU A 155 2.13 8.45 16.94
C LEU A 155 1.84 9.01 18.34
N SER A 156 2.88 9.45 19.06
CA SER A 156 2.72 10.03 20.40
C SER A 156 1.82 11.28 20.34
N ASP A 157 2.18 12.23 19.49
CA ASP A 157 1.44 13.49 19.33
C ASP A 157 0.02 13.25 18.81
N TYR A 158 -0.14 12.30 17.88
CA TYR A 158 -1.44 11.88 17.37
C TYR A 158 -2.35 11.39 18.49
N PHE A 159 -1.88 10.49 19.36
CA PHE A 159 -2.68 9.96 20.47
C PHE A 159 -2.98 10.98 21.56
N VAL A 160 -2.08 11.95 21.79
CA VAL A 160 -2.35 13.07 22.72
C VAL A 160 -3.47 13.95 22.16
N LYS A 161 -3.37 14.39 20.89
CA LYS A 161 -4.38 15.25 20.26
C LYS A 161 -5.75 14.60 20.19
N GLN A 162 -5.84 13.29 19.91
CA GLN A 162 -7.12 12.57 19.88
C GLN A 162 -7.90 12.67 21.20
N ARG A 163 -7.22 12.72 22.35
CA ARG A 163 -7.88 12.88 23.66
C ARG A 163 -8.52 14.25 23.86
N GLU A 164 -8.04 15.27 23.15
CA GLU A 164 -8.54 16.64 23.29
C GLU A 164 -9.87 16.87 22.54
N TRP A 165 -10.23 16.01 21.59
CA TRP A 165 -11.35 16.22 20.66
C TRP A 165 -12.70 15.69 21.16
N GLY A 166 -12.77 15.14 22.39
CA GLY A 166 -13.97 15.15 23.23
C GLY A 166 -15.16 14.26 22.86
N ILE A 167 -15.02 13.25 21.99
CA ILE A 167 -16.12 12.29 21.72
C ILE A 167 -16.05 11.16 22.75
N VAL A 168 -16.88 11.25 23.80
CA VAL A 168 -16.94 10.26 24.88
C VAL A 168 -18.15 9.33 24.70
N VAL A 169 -17.88 8.16 24.13
CA VAL A 169 -18.65 6.94 24.41
C VAL A 169 -17.63 5.86 24.76
N GLY A 170 -17.51 5.54 26.05
CA GLY A 170 -16.53 4.58 26.57
C GLY A 170 -15.11 5.15 26.58
N ASP A 171 -14.69 5.64 27.74
CA ASP A 171 -13.49 6.45 28.09
C ASP A 171 -12.11 5.79 27.81
N GLY A 172 -11.98 5.03 26.72
CA GLY A 172 -10.74 4.40 26.29
C GLY A 172 -10.76 4.10 24.80
N HIS A 173 -10.24 5.03 23.99
CA HIS A 173 -9.95 4.75 22.58
C HIS A 173 -8.94 3.61 22.49
N ARG A 174 -9.37 2.49 21.91
CA ARG A 174 -8.46 1.42 21.51
C ARG A 174 -8.10 1.68 20.07
N HIS A 175 -6.81 1.72 19.80
CA HIS A 175 -6.29 1.81 18.44
C HIS A 175 -5.64 0.48 18.10
N ILE A 176 -5.80 0.02 16.87
CA ILE A 176 -4.90 -1.00 16.31
C ILE A 176 -3.93 -0.27 15.40
N VAL A 177 -2.65 -0.51 15.64
CA VAL A 177 -1.54 0.12 14.92
C VAL A 177 -0.75 -0.98 14.23
N LEU A 178 -0.66 -0.89 12.91
CA LEU A 178 0.15 -1.78 12.08
C LEU A 178 1.31 -0.99 11.47
N HIS A 179 2.55 -1.44 11.71
CA HIS A 179 3.72 -0.86 11.08
C HIS A 179 3.85 -1.37 9.64
N LEU A 180 3.55 -0.52 8.67
CA LEU A 180 3.39 -0.94 7.27
C LEU A 180 4.69 -1.46 6.66
N ARG A 181 5.81 -0.76 6.89
CA ARG A 181 7.13 -1.16 6.36
C ARG A 181 7.58 -2.52 6.89
N GLU A 182 7.50 -2.76 8.19
CA GLU A 182 7.84 -4.07 8.78
C GLU A 182 6.88 -5.17 8.30
N LEU A 183 5.58 -4.88 8.21
CA LEU A 183 4.60 -5.83 7.68
C LEU A 183 4.91 -6.23 6.24
N ALA A 184 5.20 -5.25 5.38
CA ALA A 184 5.57 -5.50 3.98
C ALA A 184 6.90 -6.25 3.87
N GLY A 185 7.92 -5.88 4.64
CA GLY A 185 9.20 -6.58 4.67
C GLY A 185 9.06 -8.05 5.09
N ARG A 186 8.23 -8.34 6.10
CA ARG A 186 7.88 -9.71 6.49
C ARG A 186 7.13 -10.44 5.38
N LEU A 187 6.15 -9.79 4.75
CA LEU A 187 5.41 -10.37 3.65
C LEU A 187 6.33 -10.76 2.49
N PHE A 188 7.25 -9.89 2.08
CA PHE A 188 8.17 -10.16 0.99
C PHE A 188 9.07 -11.37 1.28
N ARG A 189 9.58 -11.51 2.51
CA ARG A 189 10.34 -12.70 2.91
C ARG A 189 9.52 -13.99 2.79
N GLU A 190 8.25 -13.96 3.21
CA GLU A 190 7.40 -15.16 3.13
C GLU A 190 6.88 -15.43 1.72
N LEU A 191 6.70 -14.39 0.91
CA LEU A 191 6.34 -14.50 -0.50
C LEU A 191 7.48 -15.16 -1.29
N ASP A 192 8.72 -14.69 -1.13
CA ASP A 192 9.91 -15.26 -1.76
C ASP A 192 10.08 -16.75 -1.42
N ALA A 193 9.83 -17.13 -0.16
CA ALA A 193 9.87 -18.52 0.28
C ALA A 193 8.80 -19.43 -0.38
N VAL A 194 7.67 -18.88 -0.82
CA VAL A 194 6.57 -19.66 -1.42
C VAL A 194 6.57 -19.56 -2.95
N ARG A 195 6.97 -18.42 -3.50
CA ARG A 195 6.99 -18.05 -4.92
C ARG A 195 8.27 -17.26 -5.21
N PRO A 196 9.43 -17.92 -5.28
CA PRO A 196 10.72 -17.25 -5.56
C PRO A 196 10.80 -16.65 -6.97
N ASP A 197 9.81 -16.94 -7.83
CA ASP A 197 9.65 -16.31 -9.13
C ASP A 197 8.99 -14.92 -9.08
N ILE A 198 8.47 -14.51 -7.91
CA ILE A 198 7.88 -13.20 -7.64
C ILE A 198 8.70 -12.49 -6.56
N THR A 199 9.28 -11.36 -6.92
CA THR A 199 10.09 -10.55 -6.01
C THR A 199 9.27 -9.45 -5.33
N GLY A 200 9.80 -8.86 -4.26
CA GLY A 200 9.23 -7.63 -3.68
C GLY A 200 9.19 -6.47 -4.68
N GLY A 201 10.13 -6.43 -5.64
CA GLY A 201 10.15 -5.44 -6.71
C GLY A 201 8.96 -5.55 -7.67
N ASP A 202 8.55 -6.77 -8.02
CA ASP A 202 7.35 -7.01 -8.85
C ASP A 202 6.08 -6.49 -8.15
N VAL A 203 5.99 -6.73 -6.85
CA VAL A 203 4.88 -6.24 -6.00
C VAL A 203 4.85 -4.72 -5.93
N VAL A 204 6.00 -4.08 -5.64
CA VAL A 204 6.11 -2.62 -5.59
C VAL A 204 5.75 -1.99 -6.93
N TYR A 205 6.21 -2.58 -8.03
CA TYR A 205 5.90 -2.09 -9.36
C TYR A 205 4.40 -2.14 -9.68
N GLU A 206 3.71 -3.22 -9.31
CA GLU A 206 2.27 -3.31 -9.53
C GLU A 206 1.51 -2.21 -8.76
N PHE A 207 1.93 -1.91 -7.52
CA PHE A 207 1.39 -0.78 -6.76
C PHE A 207 1.69 0.57 -7.42
N LEU A 208 2.91 0.78 -7.89
CA LEU A 208 3.31 2.00 -8.61
C LEU A 208 2.46 2.20 -9.88
N ALA A 209 2.30 1.17 -10.70
CA ALA A 209 1.52 1.24 -11.92
C ALA A 209 0.06 1.62 -11.65
N ARG A 210 -0.54 1.07 -10.58
CA ARG A 210 -1.90 1.43 -10.14
C ARG A 210 -1.97 2.86 -9.62
N PHE A 211 -0.99 3.28 -8.83
CA PHE A 211 -0.91 4.65 -8.32
C PHE A 211 -0.82 5.67 -9.46
N GLU A 212 0.03 5.42 -10.45
CA GLU A 212 0.16 6.29 -11.63
C GLU A 212 -1.13 6.35 -12.44
N HIS A 213 -1.75 5.20 -12.70
CA HIS A 213 -3.04 5.16 -13.39
C HIS A 213 -4.11 5.97 -12.64
N HIS A 214 -4.14 5.86 -11.32
CA HIS A 214 -5.03 6.65 -10.49
C HIS A 214 -4.73 8.16 -10.58
N GLN A 215 -3.46 8.56 -10.51
CA GLN A 215 -3.02 9.96 -10.67
C GLN A 215 -3.39 10.52 -12.04
N GLU A 216 -3.24 9.75 -13.13
CA GLU A 216 -3.64 10.16 -14.47
C GLU A 216 -5.15 10.41 -14.54
N ARG A 217 -5.96 9.48 -14.03
CA ARG A 217 -7.42 9.65 -13.97
C ARG A 217 -7.85 10.89 -13.18
N MET A 218 -7.18 11.18 -12.06
CA MET A 218 -7.47 12.38 -11.28
C MET A 218 -7.11 13.66 -12.03
N ARG A 219 -6.00 13.68 -12.78
CA ARG A 219 -5.64 14.82 -13.64
C ARG A 219 -6.66 15.04 -14.75
N GLU A 220 -7.12 13.97 -15.39
CA GLU A 220 -8.17 14.04 -16.42
C GLU A 220 -9.48 14.61 -15.87
N LEU A 221 -9.91 14.15 -14.70
CA LEU A 221 -11.10 14.66 -14.02
C LEU A 221 -10.94 16.14 -13.66
N SER A 222 -9.79 16.54 -13.09
CA SER A 222 -9.49 17.94 -12.77
C SER A 222 -9.59 18.82 -14.01
N ALA A 223 -9.00 18.40 -15.14
CA ALA A 223 -9.07 19.15 -16.39
C ALA A 223 -10.51 19.32 -16.92
N ILE A 224 -11.38 18.32 -16.71
CA ILE A 224 -12.80 18.41 -17.08
C ILE A 224 -13.52 19.43 -16.18
N PHE A 225 -13.25 19.44 -14.88
CA PHE A 225 -13.83 20.41 -13.94
C PHE A 225 -13.37 21.84 -14.23
N ASP A 226 -12.07 22.04 -14.47
CA ASP A 226 -11.50 23.35 -14.79
C ASP A 226 -12.09 23.89 -16.10
N LYS A 227 -12.28 23.04 -17.11
CA LYS A 227 -12.92 23.43 -18.38
C LYS A 227 -14.38 23.84 -18.19
N LYS A 228 -15.12 23.17 -17.29
CA LYS A 228 -16.52 23.55 -16.98
C LYS A 228 -16.59 24.87 -16.23
N LEU A 229 -15.70 25.11 -15.27
CA LEU A 229 -15.66 26.36 -14.49
C LEU A 229 -15.25 27.57 -15.34
N THR A 230 -14.42 27.35 -16.37
CA THR A 230 -13.93 28.40 -17.26
C THR A 230 -14.77 28.57 -18.54
N SER A 231 -15.76 27.70 -18.77
CA SER A 231 -16.73 27.89 -19.86
C SER A 231 -17.83 28.83 -19.38
N PRO A 232 -17.88 30.10 -19.84
CA PRO A 232 -18.97 30.99 -19.47
C PRO A 232 -20.28 30.40 -20.01
N GLU A 233 -21.21 30.08 -19.12
CA GLU A 233 -22.61 29.87 -19.50
C GLU A 233 -23.15 31.20 -20.04
N GLY A 234 -22.96 31.43 -21.35
CA GLY A 234 -23.61 32.50 -22.09
C GLY A 234 -22.70 33.57 -22.70
N GLU A 235 -22.01 33.24 -23.80
CA GLU A 235 -21.86 34.18 -24.93
C GLU A 235 -21.83 33.38 -26.26
N PRO A 236 -22.58 33.80 -27.30
CA PRO A 236 -22.76 33.04 -28.54
C PRO A 236 -21.47 32.97 -29.37
N PRO A 237 -21.34 31.97 -30.26
CA PRO A 237 -20.05 31.47 -30.69
C PRO A 237 -19.35 32.43 -31.66
N GLN A 238 -18.11 32.80 -31.34
CA GLN A 238 -17.12 33.14 -32.36
C GLN A 238 -15.90 32.23 -32.24
N ALA A 239 -15.68 31.45 -33.29
CA ALA A 239 -14.71 30.38 -33.37
C ALA A 239 -13.27 30.91 -33.43
N SER A 240 -12.40 30.38 -32.57
CA SER A 240 -10.95 30.43 -32.78
C SER A 240 -10.29 29.10 -32.39
N LYS A 241 -9.33 28.68 -33.22
CA LYS A 241 -8.74 27.33 -33.25
C LYS A 241 -7.81 27.07 -32.04
N PRO A 242 -7.83 25.86 -31.44
CA PRO A 242 -6.99 25.56 -30.28
C PRO A 242 -5.53 25.32 -30.68
N LYS A 243 -4.60 25.88 -29.89
CA LYS A 243 -3.17 25.57 -29.91
C LYS A 243 -2.88 24.30 -29.10
N SER A 244 -2.04 23.43 -29.65
CA SER A 244 -1.53 22.20 -29.02
C SER A 244 -0.76 22.50 -27.72
N GLN A 245 -1.17 21.90 -26.60
CA GLN A 245 -0.42 21.87 -25.34
C GLN A 245 0.38 20.57 -25.25
N LYS A 246 1.70 20.68 -25.00
CA LYS A 246 2.60 19.53 -24.78
C LYS A 246 2.30 18.89 -23.42
N ARG A 247 2.14 17.56 -23.39
CA ARG A 247 2.02 16.76 -22.15
C ARG A 247 3.35 16.77 -21.38
N SER A 248 3.26 16.91 -20.06
CA SER A 248 4.40 16.73 -19.14
C SER A 248 4.77 15.24 -19.04
N PRO A 249 6.07 14.90 -18.91
CA PRO A 249 6.53 13.51 -18.92
C PRO A 249 6.09 12.73 -17.67
N THR A 250 5.77 11.45 -17.85
CA THR A 250 5.34 10.50 -16.81
C THR A 250 6.47 10.15 -15.84
N LEU A 251 6.15 9.53 -14.69
CA LEU A 251 7.16 9.13 -13.71
C LEU A 251 8.14 8.10 -14.28
N PHE A 252 7.64 7.11 -15.04
CA PHE A 252 8.49 6.17 -15.79
C PHE A 252 9.41 6.85 -16.81
N GLU A 253 8.93 7.84 -17.56
CA GLU A 253 9.77 8.58 -18.50
C GLU A 253 10.90 9.32 -17.79
N ARG A 254 10.61 9.87 -16.60
CA ARG A 254 11.62 10.50 -15.73
C ARG A 254 12.58 9.49 -15.09
N MET A 255 12.13 8.25 -14.82
CA MET A 255 12.99 7.20 -14.27
C MET A 255 13.89 6.57 -15.35
N ALA A 256 13.36 6.36 -16.55
CA ALA A 256 14.10 5.79 -17.68
C ALA A 256 15.18 6.74 -18.21
N SER A 257 14.99 8.06 -18.11
CA SER A 257 16.03 9.04 -18.45
C SER A 257 17.21 9.00 -17.48
N LEU A 258 16.97 8.77 -16.19
CA LEU A 258 18.02 8.74 -15.17
C LEU A 258 18.89 7.48 -15.23
N SER A 259 18.34 6.35 -15.68
CA SER A 259 19.13 5.13 -15.91
C SER A 259 20.14 5.27 -17.06
N LYS A 260 20.02 6.29 -17.92
CA LYS A 260 20.91 6.52 -19.07
C LYS A 260 22.09 7.44 -18.75
N ASP A 261 22.00 8.26 -17.71
CA ASP A 261 23.04 9.25 -17.36
C ASP A 261 24.10 8.72 -16.36
N GLY A 262 23.96 7.47 -15.88
CA GLY A 262 24.91 6.84 -14.95
C GLY A 262 26.13 6.14 -15.58
N GLY A 263 26.29 6.19 -16.90
CA GLY A 263 27.40 5.55 -17.64
C GLY A 263 28.64 6.45 -17.76
N GLY A 264 29.15 6.97 -16.64
CA GLY A 264 30.34 7.82 -16.59
C GLY A 264 31.59 7.07 -16.13
N ASP A 265 32.40 6.67 -17.11
CA ASP A 265 33.85 6.44 -17.09
C ASP A 265 34.57 6.53 -15.72
N GLN A 266 34.83 5.37 -15.09
CA GLN A 266 35.87 5.22 -14.07
C GLN A 266 37.09 4.58 -14.72
N SER A 267 37.93 5.41 -15.34
CA SER A 267 39.27 5.04 -15.73
C SER A 267 40.31 5.83 -14.93
N ALA A 268 41.28 5.07 -14.41
CA ALA A 268 42.61 5.46 -13.92
C ALA A 268 42.71 6.33 -12.65
N ASN A 269 43.14 5.70 -11.55
CA ASN A 269 44.36 6.17 -10.90
C ASN A 269 45.13 5.03 -10.21
N ASP A 270 46.19 4.59 -10.89
CA ASP A 270 47.34 3.88 -10.32
C ASP A 270 48.21 4.88 -9.57
N GLN A 271 48.54 4.61 -8.30
CA GLN A 271 49.85 4.88 -7.70
C GLN A 271 49.97 4.23 -6.30
N GLU A 272 50.64 3.08 -6.29
CA GLU A 272 51.43 2.50 -5.18
C GLU A 272 52.61 3.43 -4.78
N PRO A 273 53.46 3.15 -3.74
CA PRO A 273 53.44 2.09 -2.69
C PRO A 273 53.88 2.59 -1.27
N ARG A 274 54.07 1.63 -0.34
CA ARG A 274 54.83 1.67 0.95
C ARG A 274 54.01 2.10 2.18
N ASP A 275 54.08 1.46 3.36
CA ASP A 275 55.25 0.96 4.08
C ASP A 275 55.02 -0.34 4.87
N GLU A 276 56.11 -1.08 4.97
CA GLU A 276 56.41 -2.24 5.78
C GLU A 276 56.42 -1.87 7.28
N VAL A 277 55.57 -2.48 8.11
CA VAL A 277 55.73 -2.45 9.58
C VAL A 277 55.84 -3.87 10.12
N LYS A 278 57.09 -4.30 10.28
CA LYS A 278 57.49 -5.33 11.23
C LYS A 278 57.28 -4.79 12.65
N ARG A 279 56.47 -5.47 13.47
CA ARG A 279 56.67 -5.52 14.93
C ARG A 279 56.36 -6.92 15.43
N GLY A 280 57.39 -7.58 15.93
CA GLY A 280 57.27 -8.76 16.78
C GLY A 280 57.14 -8.40 18.26
N ASN A 281 57.14 -9.47 19.07
CA ASN A 281 57.12 -9.55 20.54
C ASN A 281 55.75 -9.27 21.18
N SER A 282 55.24 -10.07 22.13
CA SER A 282 55.77 -11.20 22.91
C SER A 282 54.68 -12.26 23.10
#